data_AF-A0A3N9MLS1-F1
#
_entry.id   AF-A0A3N9MLS1-F1
#
_cell.length_a   1.000
_cell.length_b   1.000
_cell.length_c   1.000
_cell.angle_alpha   90.00
_cell.angle_beta   90.00
_cell.angle_gamma   90.00
#
_symmetry.space_group_name_H-M   'P 1'
#
loop_
_entity.id
_entity.type
_entity.pdbx_description
1 polymer ?
#
loop_
_entity_poly.entity_id
_entity_poly.type
_entity_poly.pdbx_seq_one_letter_code
_entity_poly.pdbx_strand_id
1 'polypeptide(L)'
;MKLVIQKNTKNALIVGWNIDALTLYDRLIEVPALGYHVKGFVKPSGSEVRNHYKNVPVIDSLEKVADAVSVFEIDELLIILGSGEKQYLSETISLANRLNLEYRIVSDTFIEEYNHVIRDVIKEVWHPQDFSIRRLLDFVSALILLILLLPLLVIVAAVIKLESSGPIFYSQQRLGKNGKVFAVHKFRSMVQDAEKKSGPVWAQKNDPRITRIGKIMRKTRIDELPQLFNIIKGEMSFIGPRPERPFFSNEFRKKYPCI
;
A
#
# COMPACT_ATOMS: atom_id res chain seq x y z
N MET A 1 0.77 8.27 12.56
CA MET A 1 -0.68 8.43 12.77
C MET A 1 -1.37 7.27 12.07
N LYS A 2 -1.64 6.25 12.89
CA LYS A 2 -2.50 5.11 12.63
C LYS A 2 -3.61 5.48 11.66
N LEU A 3 -3.66 4.82 10.50
CA LEU A 3 -4.95 4.56 9.89
C LEU A 3 -5.70 3.73 10.91
N VAL A 4 -6.55 4.40 11.69
CA VAL A 4 -7.71 3.76 12.27
C VAL A 4 -8.60 3.47 11.06
N ILE A 5 -8.31 2.36 10.38
CA ILE A 5 -9.36 1.61 9.71
C ILE A 5 -10.34 1.36 10.86
N GLN A 6 -11.50 2.01 10.84
CA GLN A 6 -12.58 1.64 11.74
C GLN A 6 -12.77 0.14 11.53
N LYS A 7 -12.28 -0.63 12.51
CA LYS A 7 -12.26 -2.08 12.50
C LYS A 7 -13.71 -2.53 12.57
N ASN A 8 -14.35 -2.71 11.42
CA ASN A 8 -15.41 -3.70 11.34
C ASN A 8 -14.71 -5.05 11.15
N THR A 9 -14.05 -5.50 12.23
CA THR A 9 -13.37 -6.78 12.22
C THR A 9 -14.40 -7.86 12.42
N LYS A 10 -14.48 -8.79 11.47
CA LYS A 10 -15.36 -9.93 11.54
C LYS A 10 -14.65 -11.10 12.21
N ASN A 11 -15.23 -11.63 13.26
CA ASN A 11 -14.86 -12.93 13.79
C ASN A 11 -15.32 -13.99 12.80
N ALA A 12 -14.40 -14.82 12.32
CA ALA A 12 -14.71 -15.78 11.27
C ALA A 12 -14.35 -17.21 11.68
N LEU A 13 -15.12 -18.17 11.18
CA LEU A 13 -14.74 -19.59 11.17
C LEU A 13 -14.43 -20.02 9.74
N ILE A 14 -13.32 -20.73 9.57
CA ILE A 14 -12.99 -21.33 8.28
C ILE A 14 -13.58 -22.73 8.23
N VAL A 15 -14.48 -22.98 7.29
CA VAL A 15 -15.08 -24.30 7.05
C VAL A 15 -14.30 -24.99 5.95
N GLY A 16 -13.51 -25.99 6.35
CA GLY A 16 -12.54 -26.67 5.48
C GLY A 16 -11.28 -27.05 6.24
N TRP A 17 -10.75 -28.23 5.93
CA TRP A 17 -9.50 -28.75 6.51
C TRP A 17 -8.59 -29.33 5.44
N ASN A 18 -8.09 -28.45 4.57
CA ASN A 18 -7.20 -28.77 3.47
C ASN A 18 -6.08 -27.71 3.38
N ILE A 19 -5.11 -27.92 2.48
CA ILE A 19 -3.97 -27.02 2.32
C ILE A 19 -4.40 -25.57 2.02
N ASP A 20 -5.50 -25.39 1.31
CA ASP A 20 -6.02 -24.08 0.91
C ASP A 20 -6.66 -23.33 2.09
N ALA A 21 -7.41 -24.03 2.93
CA ALA A 21 -7.95 -23.51 4.20
C ALA A 21 -6.83 -23.07 5.15
N LEU A 22 -5.78 -23.90 5.30
CA LEU A 22 -4.62 -23.56 6.12
C LEU A 22 -3.85 -22.35 5.52
N THR A 23 -3.71 -22.31 4.19
CA THR A 23 -3.05 -21.20 3.49
C THR A 23 -3.82 -19.90 3.63
N LEU A 24 -5.16 -19.91 3.55
CA LEU A 24 -5.99 -18.73 3.78
C LEU A 24 -5.82 -18.23 5.21
N TYR A 25 -5.88 -19.12 6.20
CA TYR A 25 -5.72 -18.75 7.61
C TYR A 25 -4.37 -18.10 7.89
N ASP A 26 -3.28 -18.69 7.41
CA ASP A 26 -1.92 -18.16 7.60
C ASP A 26 -1.82 -16.74 7.05
N ARG A 27 -2.42 -16.52 5.89
CA ARG A 27 -2.49 -15.21 5.23
C ARG A 27 -3.36 -14.19 5.96
N LEU A 28 -4.52 -14.60 6.47
CA LEU A 28 -5.41 -13.74 7.24
C LEU A 28 -4.75 -13.25 8.54
N ILE A 29 -3.94 -14.10 9.16
CA ILE A 29 -3.15 -13.74 10.36
C ILE A 29 -1.98 -12.82 10.00
N GLU A 30 -1.29 -13.07 8.90
CA GLU A 30 -0.20 -12.22 8.42
C GLU A 30 -0.67 -10.80 8.07
N VAL A 31 -1.93 -10.63 7.69
CA VAL A 31 -2.48 -9.35 7.21
C VAL A 31 -3.73 -8.93 8.01
N PRO A 32 -3.59 -8.49 9.28
CA PRO A 32 -4.71 -8.08 10.12
C PRO A 32 -5.57 -6.93 9.58
N ALA A 33 -5.09 -6.19 8.57
CA ALA A 33 -5.84 -5.11 7.92
C ALA A 33 -7.02 -5.61 7.06
N LEU A 34 -7.05 -6.90 6.72
CA LEU A 34 -8.17 -7.52 6.00
C LEU A 34 -9.42 -7.65 6.86
N GLY A 35 -9.33 -7.33 8.16
CA GLY A 35 -10.49 -7.23 9.04
C GLY A 35 -11.06 -8.58 9.47
N TYR A 36 -10.32 -9.68 9.34
CA TYR A 36 -10.76 -10.99 9.79
C TYR A 36 -10.02 -11.41 11.07
N HIS A 37 -10.80 -11.86 12.05
CA HIS A 37 -10.32 -12.54 13.25
C HIS A 37 -10.76 -13.99 13.20
N VAL A 38 -9.93 -14.85 12.62
CA VAL A 38 -10.26 -16.27 12.53
C VAL A 38 -10.21 -16.90 13.92
N LYS A 39 -11.35 -17.44 14.38
CA LYS A 39 -11.52 -18.03 15.72
C LYS A 39 -11.34 -19.54 15.75
N GLY A 40 -11.32 -20.19 14.59
CA GLY A 40 -11.20 -21.64 14.49
C GLY A 40 -11.47 -22.17 13.09
N PHE A 41 -11.21 -23.47 12.95
CA PHE A 41 -11.57 -24.24 11.77
C PHE A 41 -12.75 -25.15 12.07
N VAL A 42 -13.49 -25.52 11.04
CA VAL A 42 -14.50 -26.58 11.09
C VAL A 42 -14.11 -27.61 10.04
N LYS A 43 -13.78 -28.83 10.49
CA LYS A 43 -13.34 -29.89 9.60
C LYS A 43 -14.51 -30.77 9.15
N PRO A 44 -14.54 -31.21 7.89
CA PRO A 44 -15.42 -32.27 7.42
C PRO A 44 -15.19 -33.58 8.19
N SER A 45 -16.26 -34.36 8.38
CA SER A 45 -16.21 -35.66 9.06
C SER A 45 -15.22 -36.59 8.37
N GLY A 46 -14.27 -37.16 9.14
CA GLY A 46 -13.26 -38.11 8.63
C GLY A 46 -11.86 -37.53 8.38
N SER A 47 -11.63 -36.22 8.55
CA SER A 47 -10.29 -35.62 8.48
C SER A 47 -9.47 -35.84 9.77
N GLU A 48 -8.13 -35.88 9.67
CA GLU A 48 -7.18 -36.16 10.77
C GLU A 48 -7.49 -35.46 12.12
N VAL A 49 -7.14 -36.13 13.23
CA VAL A 49 -7.46 -35.73 14.61
C VAL A 49 -6.46 -34.69 15.14
N ARG A 50 -6.38 -33.53 14.50
CA ARG A 50 -5.75 -32.35 15.13
C ARG A 50 -6.85 -31.49 15.74
N ASN A 51 -6.74 -31.25 17.05
CA ASN A 51 -7.73 -30.44 17.79
C ASN A 51 -7.45 -28.93 17.68
N HIS A 52 -6.29 -28.55 17.16
CA HIS A 52 -5.86 -27.14 17.02
C HIS A 52 -4.97 -26.97 15.78
N TYR A 53 -4.98 -25.78 15.20
CA TYR A 53 -4.00 -25.31 14.21
C TYR A 53 -3.40 -23.99 14.68
N LYS A 54 -2.08 -23.98 14.91
CA LYS A 54 -1.40 -22.88 15.63
C LYS A 54 -2.13 -22.57 16.94
N ASN A 55 -2.76 -21.40 17.05
CA ASN A 55 -3.41 -20.92 18.27
C ASN A 55 -4.94 -20.95 18.21
N VAL A 56 -5.53 -21.59 17.20
CA VAL A 56 -7.00 -21.68 17.08
C VAL A 56 -7.49 -23.13 17.14
N PRO A 57 -8.68 -23.37 17.74
CA PRO A 57 -9.29 -24.69 17.78
C PRO A 57 -9.74 -25.18 16.41
N VAL A 58 -9.80 -26.50 16.27
CA VAL A 58 -10.37 -27.20 15.13
C VAL A 58 -11.60 -27.97 15.62
N ILE A 59 -12.76 -27.53 15.16
CA ILE A 59 -14.05 -28.09 15.49
C ILE A 59 -14.29 -29.30 14.57
N ASP A 60 -14.58 -30.45 15.17
CA ASP A 60 -14.68 -31.76 14.54
C ASP A 60 -16.05 -32.09 13.94
N SER A 61 -17.04 -31.20 14.08
CA SER A 61 -18.40 -31.39 13.57
C SER A 61 -19.10 -30.05 13.33
N LEU A 62 -19.95 -30.01 12.28
CA LEU A 62 -20.84 -28.88 12.00
C LEU A 62 -21.84 -28.61 13.14
N GLU A 63 -22.20 -29.63 13.93
CA GLU A 63 -23.17 -29.48 15.01
C GLU A 63 -22.67 -28.53 16.11
N LYS A 64 -21.37 -28.59 16.41
CA LYS A 64 -20.70 -27.75 17.41
C LYS A 64 -20.48 -26.32 16.94
N VAL A 65 -20.73 -26.02 15.66
CA VAL A 65 -20.58 -24.66 15.11
C VAL A 65 -21.62 -23.71 15.69
N ALA A 66 -22.85 -24.17 15.96
CA ALA A 66 -23.88 -23.32 16.58
C ALA A 66 -23.43 -22.81 17.97
N ASP A 67 -22.82 -23.69 18.76
CA ASP A 67 -22.26 -23.35 20.06
C ASP A 67 -21.08 -22.36 19.90
N ALA A 68 -20.18 -22.64 18.95
CA ALA A 68 -19.04 -21.80 18.66
C ALA A 68 -19.44 -20.40 18.16
N VAL A 69 -20.50 -20.28 17.36
CA VAL A 69 -21.02 -18.99 16.87
C VAL A 69 -21.41 -18.08 18.03
N SER A 70 -22.08 -18.65 19.03
CA SER A 70 -22.51 -17.89 20.22
C SER A 70 -21.35 -17.57 21.15
N VAL A 71 -20.46 -18.53 21.39
CA VAL A 71 -19.34 -18.38 22.35
C VAL A 71 -18.24 -17.46 21.82
N PHE A 72 -17.92 -17.55 20.54
CA PHE A 72 -16.83 -16.80 19.91
C PHE A 72 -17.31 -15.56 19.12
N GLU A 73 -18.60 -15.24 19.21
CA GLU A 73 -19.26 -14.11 18.53
C GLU A 73 -18.93 -14.10 17.04
N ILE A 74 -19.22 -15.21 16.33
CA ILE A 74 -18.85 -15.37 14.92
C ILE A 74 -19.79 -14.56 14.02
N ASP A 75 -19.21 -13.78 13.11
CA ASP A 75 -19.91 -12.92 12.16
C ASP A 75 -20.01 -13.54 10.75
N GLU A 76 -19.01 -14.35 10.33
CA GLU A 76 -18.95 -14.89 8.96
C GLU A 76 -18.30 -16.29 8.90
N LEU A 77 -18.84 -17.16 8.05
CA LEU A 77 -18.21 -18.44 7.67
C LEU A 77 -17.43 -18.28 6.35
N LEU A 78 -16.14 -18.62 6.36
CA LEU A 78 -15.31 -18.69 5.17
C LEU A 78 -15.20 -20.15 4.72
N ILE A 79 -15.90 -20.52 3.66
CA ILE A 79 -16.04 -21.91 3.22
C ILE A 79 -15.00 -22.22 2.13
N ILE A 80 -14.02 -23.08 2.44
CA ILE A 80 -13.02 -23.58 1.49
C ILE A 80 -13.06 -25.11 1.49
N LEU A 81 -13.84 -25.67 0.57
CA LEU A 81 -14.06 -27.11 0.49
C LEU A 81 -13.55 -27.64 -0.85
N GLY A 82 -13.02 -28.86 -0.83
CA GLY A 82 -12.58 -29.55 -2.03
C GLY A 82 -13.75 -29.96 -2.93
N SER A 83 -13.46 -30.25 -4.20
CA SER A 83 -14.46 -30.64 -5.21
C SER A 83 -15.28 -31.89 -4.85
N GLY A 84 -14.75 -32.75 -3.96
CA GLY A 84 -15.41 -33.95 -3.44
C GLY A 84 -16.36 -33.73 -2.26
N GLU A 85 -16.42 -32.52 -1.69
CA GLU A 85 -17.11 -32.24 -0.41
C GLU A 85 -18.46 -31.52 -0.60
N LYS A 86 -19.13 -31.75 -1.74
CA LYS A 86 -20.38 -31.07 -2.13
C LYS A 86 -21.51 -31.24 -1.11
N GLN A 87 -21.61 -32.42 -0.51
CA GLN A 87 -22.61 -32.69 0.54
C GLN A 87 -22.36 -31.80 1.76
N TYR A 88 -21.10 -31.70 2.21
CA TYR A 88 -20.71 -30.90 3.35
C TYR A 88 -20.88 -29.38 3.10
N LEU A 89 -20.68 -28.93 1.85
CA LEU A 89 -21.00 -27.56 1.44
C LEU A 89 -22.50 -27.25 1.62
N SER A 90 -23.37 -28.15 1.16
CA SER A 90 -24.82 -27.98 1.29
C SER A 90 -25.26 -27.98 2.75
N GLU A 91 -24.70 -28.86 3.58
CA GLU A 91 -24.93 -28.91 5.03
C GLU A 91 -24.46 -27.61 5.71
N THR A 92 -23.29 -27.09 5.35
CA THR A 92 -22.74 -25.83 5.88
C THR A 92 -23.61 -24.63 5.53
N ILE A 93 -24.05 -24.50 4.28
CA ILE A 93 -24.93 -23.41 3.84
C ILE A 93 -26.27 -23.48 4.57
N SER A 94 -26.84 -24.68 4.69
CA SER A 94 -28.10 -24.88 5.41
C SER A 94 -27.98 -24.47 6.88
N LEU A 95 -26.86 -24.81 7.52
CA LEU A 95 -26.55 -24.40 8.89
C LEU A 95 -26.40 -22.87 9.00
N ALA A 96 -25.64 -22.25 8.10
CA ALA A 96 -25.44 -20.80 8.09
C ALA A 96 -26.77 -20.04 7.99
N ASN A 97 -27.65 -20.48 7.08
CA ASN A 97 -28.98 -19.90 6.91
C ASN A 97 -29.85 -20.08 8.17
N ARG A 98 -29.81 -21.26 8.80
CA ARG A 98 -30.55 -21.52 10.05
C ARG A 98 -30.07 -20.63 11.20
N LEU A 99 -28.78 -20.31 11.24
CA LEU A 99 -28.17 -19.43 12.24
C LEU A 99 -28.22 -17.95 11.85
N ASN A 100 -28.77 -17.61 10.67
CA ASN A 100 -28.75 -16.27 10.09
C ASN A 100 -27.33 -15.66 10.03
N LEU A 101 -26.35 -16.50 9.71
CA LEU A 101 -24.93 -16.18 9.68
C LEU A 101 -24.47 -15.91 8.24
N GLU A 102 -23.69 -14.83 8.02
CA GLU A 102 -23.11 -14.58 6.70
C GLU A 102 -22.12 -15.69 6.33
N TYR A 103 -22.08 -16.08 5.07
CA TYR A 103 -21.09 -17.04 4.58
C TYR A 103 -20.52 -16.60 3.23
N ARG A 104 -19.26 -16.97 3.00
CA ARG A 104 -18.53 -16.72 1.76
C ARG A 104 -17.85 -17.99 1.29
N ILE A 105 -18.14 -18.39 0.05
CA ILE A 105 -17.48 -19.53 -0.59
C ILE A 105 -16.20 -19.03 -1.26
N VAL A 106 -15.08 -19.67 -0.94
CA VAL A 106 -13.75 -19.34 -1.40
C VAL A 106 -13.29 -20.45 -2.34
N SER A 107 -13.05 -20.11 -3.60
CA SER A 107 -12.52 -21.01 -4.63
C SER A 107 -11.03 -20.77 -4.89
N ASP A 108 -10.39 -21.67 -5.65
CA ASP A 108 -8.99 -21.49 -6.08
C ASP A 108 -8.75 -20.14 -6.80
N THR A 109 -9.73 -19.70 -7.60
CA THR A 109 -9.73 -18.37 -8.25
C THR A 109 -9.75 -17.24 -7.22
N PHE A 110 -10.48 -17.42 -6.12
CA PHE A 110 -10.51 -16.46 -5.01
C PHE A 110 -9.18 -16.44 -4.26
N ILE A 111 -8.44 -17.54 -4.16
CA ILE A 111 -7.09 -17.56 -3.55
C ILE A 111 -6.09 -16.76 -4.39
N GLU A 112 -6.20 -16.79 -5.72
CA GLU A 112 -5.42 -15.94 -6.63
C GLU A 112 -5.82 -14.45 -6.54
N GLU A 113 -7.11 -14.15 -6.46
CA GLU A 113 -7.63 -12.81 -6.21
C GLU A 113 -7.17 -12.27 -4.84
N TYR A 114 -7.16 -13.14 -3.82
CA TYR A 114 -6.62 -12.83 -2.49
C TYR A 114 -5.10 -12.66 -2.50
N ASN A 115 -4.36 -13.39 -3.34
CA ASN A 115 -2.93 -13.16 -3.54
C ASN A 115 -2.66 -11.77 -4.12
N HIS A 116 -3.49 -11.29 -5.05
CA HIS A 116 -3.43 -9.94 -5.57
C HIS A 116 -3.76 -8.90 -4.50
N VAL A 117 -4.87 -9.10 -3.78
CA VAL A 117 -5.30 -8.24 -2.68
C VAL A 117 -4.27 -8.22 -1.55
N ILE A 118 -3.67 -9.35 -1.17
CA ILE A 118 -2.61 -9.41 -0.16
C ILE A 118 -1.33 -8.74 -0.63
N ARG A 119 -0.97 -8.78 -1.92
CA ARG A 119 0.16 -7.97 -2.41
C ARG A 119 -0.13 -6.47 -2.30
N ASP A 120 -1.36 -6.05 -2.59
CA ASP A 120 -1.77 -4.65 -2.47
C ASP A 120 -1.96 -4.23 -1.01
N VAL A 121 -2.41 -5.14 -0.15
CA VAL A 121 -2.53 -4.92 1.29
C VAL A 121 -1.18 -5.05 2.00
N ILE A 122 -0.21 -5.86 1.57
CA ILE A 122 1.18 -5.85 2.09
C ILE A 122 1.87 -4.53 1.70
N LYS A 123 1.57 -3.97 0.51
CA LYS A 123 1.96 -2.59 0.17
C LYS A 123 1.29 -1.54 1.08
N GLU A 124 0.06 -1.79 1.54
CA GLU A 124 -0.73 -0.92 2.42
C GLU A 124 -0.46 -1.10 3.94
N VAL A 125 -0.07 -2.31 4.37
CA VAL A 125 0.29 -2.75 5.74
C VAL A 125 1.76 -2.46 6.04
N TRP A 126 2.51 -1.94 5.06
CA TRP A 126 3.69 -1.12 5.29
C TRP A 126 3.32 0.02 6.29
N HIS A 127 3.60 -0.20 7.58
CA HIS A 127 2.75 0.26 8.69
C HIS A 127 2.60 1.79 8.89
N PRO A 128 1.36 2.27 9.18
CA PRO A 128 1.03 3.61 9.71
C PRO A 128 1.44 3.90 11.17
N GLN A 129 1.79 2.86 11.95
CA GLN A 129 2.27 3.05 13.33
C GLN A 129 3.75 3.44 13.35
N ASP A 130 4.48 3.12 12.28
CA ASP A 130 5.83 3.60 12.02
C ASP A 130 5.86 5.02 11.47
N PHE A 131 4.74 5.72 11.27
CA PHE A 131 4.82 7.07 10.67
C PHE A 131 5.75 7.99 11.46
N SER A 132 5.83 7.88 12.78
CA SER A 132 6.78 8.69 13.57
C SER A 132 8.21 8.18 13.45
N ILE A 133 8.43 6.86 13.44
CA ILE A 133 9.77 6.25 13.31
C ILE A 133 10.30 6.44 11.90
N ARG A 134 9.51 6.14 10.86
CA ARG A 134 9.79 6.45 9.45
C ARG A 134 10.02 7.95 9.26
N ARG A 135 9.20 8.81 9.86
CA ARG A 135 9.41 10.26 9.79
C ARG A 135 10.74 10.66 10.43
N LEU A 136 11.08 10.07 11.57
CA LEU A 136 12.35 10.31 12.26
C LEU A 136 13.52 9.79 11.42
N LEU A 137 13.43 8.59 10.86
CA LEU A 137 14.44 8.00 9.98
C LEU A 137 14.62 8.86 8.72
N ASP A 138 13.53 9.24 8.05
CA ASP A 138 13.56 10.14 6.89
C ASP A 138 14.26 11.44 7.24
N PHE A 139 13.91 12.04 8.37
CA PHE A 139 14.53 13.29 8.83
C PHE A 139 16.02 13.12 9.12
N VAL A 140 16.41 12.10 9.90
CA VAL A 140 17.80 11.83 10.29
C VAL A 140 18.64 11.48 9.06
N SER A 141 18.17 10.57 8.20
CA SER A 141 18.84 10.20 6.96
C SER A 141 18.97 11.39 6.01
N ALA A 142 17.92 12.23 5.87
CA ALA A 142 18.00 13.41 5.02
C ALA A 142 18.98 14.45 5.57
N LEU A 143 19.03 14.63 6.90
CA LEU A 143 19.97 15.53 7.55
C LEU A 143 21.42 15.07 7.36
N ILE A 144 21.69 13.78 7.58
CA ILE A 144 23.03 13.18 7.36
C ILE A 144 23.45 13.34 5.89
N LEU A 145 22.57 12.96 4.96
CA LEU A 145 22.87 13.09 3.52
C LEU A 145 23.08 14.55 3.11
N LEU A 146 22.30 15.49 3.65
CA LEU A 146 22.46 16.91 3.36
C LEU A 146 23.82 17.43 3.81
N ILE A 147 24.29 17.05 4.99
CA ILE A 147 25.61 17.44 5.51
C ILE A 147 26.73 16.84 4.66
N LEU A 148 26.66 15.53 4.38
CA LEU A 148 27.68 14.83 3.59
C LEU A 148 27.76 15.35 2.15
N LEU A 149 26.61 15.68 1.56
CA LEU A 149 26.52 16.15 0.18
C LEU A 149 26.64 17.68 0.06
N LEU A 150 26.73 18.42 1.16
CA LEU A 150 26.79 19.89 1.13
C LEU A 150 27.88 20.44 0.19
N PRO A 151 29.13 19.92 0.20
CA PRO A 151 30.17 20.39 -0.72
C PRO A 151 29.78 20.17 -2.18
N LEU A 152 29.18 19.02 -2.49
CA LEU A 152 28.71 18.69 -3.83
C LEU A 152 27.57 19.63 -4.27
N LEU A 153 26.62 19.94 -3.38
CA LEU A 153 25.51 20.86 -3.67
C LEU A 153 26.03 22.26 -4.04
N VAL A 154 27.05 22.75 -3.34
CA VAL A 154 27.69 24.05 -3.63
C VAL A 154 28.39 24.03 -4.99
N ILE A 155 29.15 22.97 -5.29
CA ILE A 155 29.82 22.81 -6.60
C ILE A 155 28.78 22.80 -7.73
N VAL A 156 27.72 22.01 -7.59
CA VAL A 156 26.64 21.93 -8.60
C VAL A 156 25.95 23.29 -8.77
N ALA A 157 25.68 23.99 -7.67
CA ALA A 157 25.10 25.33 -7.72
C ALA A 157 25.98 26.34 -8.48
N ALA A 158 27.30 26.30 -8.25
CA ALA A 158 28.26 27.14 -8.97
C ALA A 158 28.28 26.80 -10.46
N VAL A 159 28.34 25.52 -10.84
CA VAL A 159 28.33 25.08 -12.24
C VAL A 159 27.06 25.52 -12.97
N ILE A 160 25.88 25.43 -12.33
CA ILE A 160 24.62 25.90 -12.91
C ILE A 160 24.66 27.41 -13.19
N LYS A 161 25.23 28.20 -12.26
CA LYS A 161 25.37 29.64 -12.40
C LYS A 161 26.37 30.07 -13.46
N LEU A 162 27.43 29.28 -13.65
CA LEU A 162 28.42 29.50 -14.70
C LEU A 162 27.87 29.13 -16.08
N GLU A 163 27.05 28.09 -16.18
CA GLU A 163 26.50 27.65 -17.47
C GLU A 163 25.30 28.50 -17.93
N SER A 164 24.45 28.98 -17.01
CA SER A 164 23.21 29.67 -17.39
C SER A 164 22.81 30.78 -16.41
N SER A 165 22.34 31.92 -16.93
CA SER A 165 21.79 33.02 -16.14
C SER A 165 20.47 32.62 -15.45
N GLY A 166 20.12 33.28 -14.34
CA GLY A 166 18.90 33.02 -13.55
C GLY A 166 19.09 32.14 -12.30
N PRO A 167 18.01 31.66 -11.65
CA PRO A 167 18.08 31.00 -10.34
C PRO A 167 18.70 29.60 -10.37
N ILE A 168 19.40 29.22 -9.30
CA ILE A 168 20.00 27.88 -9.14
C ILE A 168 18.93 26.80 -8.98
N PHE A 169 17.91 27.11 -8.19
CA PHE A 169 16.82 26.19 -7.90
C PHE A 169 15.64 26.44 -8.82
N TYR A 170 15.01 25.34 -9.24
CA TYR A 170 13.70 25.33 -9.85
C TYR A 170 12.71 24.71 -8.86
N SER A 171 11.57 25.36 -8.66
CA SER A 171 10.53 24.91 -7.75
C SER A 171 9.25 24.61 -8.51
N GLN A 172 8.62 23.47 -8.22
CA GLN A 172 7.40 23.03 -8.90
C GLN A 172 6.36 22.55 -7.89
N GLN A 173 5.12 23.03 -8.06
CA GLN A 173 4.00 22.61 -7.24
C GLN A 173 3.63 21.15 -7.49
N ARG A 174 3.47 20.38 -6.41
CA ARG A 174 3.10 18.96 -6.42
C ARG A 174 2.03 18.68 -5.37
N LEU A 175 1.22 17.64 -5.62
CA LEU A 175 0.26 17.12 -4.66
C LEU A 175 0.95 16.15 -3.70
N GLY A 176 0.98 16.53 -2.43
CA GLY A 176 1.48 15.71 -1.33
C GLY A 176 0.36 14.97 -0.60
N LYS A 177 0.67 14.49 0.61
CA LYS A 177 -0.25 13.73 1.46
C LYS A 177 -1.55 14.51 1.71
N ASN A 178 -2.68 13.82 1.63
CA ASN A 178 -4.04 14.37 1.80
C ASN A 178 -4.36 15.53 0.84
N GLY A 179 -3.74 15.56 -0.36
CA GLY A 179 -3.99 16.58 -1.37
C GLY A 179 -3.36 17.95 -1.07
N LYS A 180 -2.53 18.06 -0.03
CA LYS A 180 -1.83 19.32 0.28
C LYS A 180 -0.79 19.63 -0.80
N VAL A 181 -0.86 20.83 -1.37
CA VAL A 181 0.09 21.28 -2.38
C VAL A 181 1.37 21.76 -1.72
N PHE A 182 2.54 21.33 -2.23
CA PHE A 182 3.85 21.79 -1.78
C PHE A 182 4.81 22.00 -2.96
N ALA A 183 5.86 22.80 -2.74
CA ALA A 183 6.86 23.10 -3.75
C ALA A 183 8.03 22.11 -3.67
N VAL A 184 8.16 21.23 -4.65
CA VAL A 184 9.34 20.37 -4.81
C VAL A 184 10.51 21.20 -5.32
N HIS A 185 11.64 21.14 -4.62
CA HIS A 185 12.86 21.84 -5.01
C HIS A 185 13.78 20.92 -5.81
N LYS A 186 14.31 21.43 -6.92
CA LYS A 186 15.32 20.76 -7.74
C LYS A 186 16.40 21.74 -8.14
N PHE A 187 17.56 21.24 -8.52
CA PHE A 187 18.48 22.06 -9.29
C PHE A 187 17.91 22.31 -10.68
N ARG A 188 18.12 23.52 -11.18
CA ARG A 188 17.70 23.90 -12.51
C ARG A 188 18.53 23.12 -13.54
N SER A 189 17.85 22.22 -14.26
CA SER A 189 18.42 21.43 -15.35
C SER A 189 17.98 21.89 -16.74
N MET A 190 17.17 22.95 -16.81
CA MET A 190 16.63 23.51 -18.05
C MET A 190 16.91 25.01 -18.11
N VAL A 191 16.96 25.58 -19.32
CA VAL A 191 17.12 27.02 -19.53
C VAL A 191 16.01 27.81 -18.81
N GLN A 192 16.31 29.05 -18.43
CA GLN A 192 15.31 29.93 -17.83
C GLN A 192 14.11 30.07 -18.78
N ASP A 193 12.90 30.10 -18.22
CA ASP A 193 11.63 30.23 -18.96
C ASP A 193 11.30 29.07 -19.93
N ALA A 194 11.88 27.88 -19.71
CA ALA A 194 11.64 26.67 -20.52
C ALA A 194 10.16 26.28 -20.69
N GLU A 195 9.27 26.61 -19.74
CA GLU A 195 7.83 26.32 -19.79
C GLU A 195 6.98 27.56 -20.12
N LYS A 196 7.57 28.74 -20.36
CA LYS A 196 6.84 30.02 -20.49
C LYS A 196 5.93 30.10 -21.71
N LYS A 197 6.29 29.43 -22.80
CA LYS A 197 5.48 29.37 -24.04
C LYS A 197 4.60 28.13 -24.16
N SER A 198 4.97 27.03 -23.50
CA SER A 198 4.35 25.72 -23.71
C SER A 198 3.52 25.22 -22.53
N GLY A 199 3.62 25.86 -21.36
CA GLY A 199 3.01 25.36 -20.14
C GLY A 199 3.68 24.09 -19.62
N PRO A 200 3.07 23.39 -18.65
CA PRO A 200 3.62 22.18 -18.05
C PRO A 200 3.53 20.99 -19.02
N VAL A 201 4.52 20.84 -19.89
CA VAL A 201 4.62 19.71 -20.84
C VAL A 201 5.58 18.64 -20.31
N TRP A 202 5.29 17.38 -20.63
CA TRP A 202 6.21 16.28 -20.37
C TRP A 202 7.50 16.49 -21.19
N ALA A 203 8.66 16.26 -20.56
CA ALA A 203 9.94 16.39 -21.24
C ALA A 203 10.08 15.25 -22.26
N GLN A 204 10.41 15.59 -23.50
CA GLN A 204 10.65 14.62 -24.56
C GLN A 204 12.09 14.07 -24.51
N LYS A 205 12.33 12.94 -25.17
CA LYS A 205 13.68 12.41 -25.37
C LYS A 205 14.47 13.42 -26.21
N ASN A 206 15.56 13.97 -25.66
CA ASN A 206 16.36 15.08 -26.22
C ASN A 206 15.67 16.45 -26.28
N ASP A 207 14.99 16.82 -25.20
CA ASP A 207 14.39 18.15 -25.06
C ASP A 207 15.46 19.28 -25.18
N PRO A 208 15.34 20.21 -26.16
CA PRO A 208 16.33 21.26 -26.41
C PRO A 208 16.41 22.29 -25.26
N ARG A 209 15.44 22.26 -24.34
CA ARG A 209 15.40 23.15 -23.19
C ARG A 209 16.34 22.69 -22.07
N ILE A 210 16.91 21.48 -22.14
CA ILE A 210 17.82 20.93 -21.12
C ILE A 210 19.25 21.45 -21.35
N THR A 211 19.91 21.95 -20.30
CA THR A 211 21.31 22.42 -20.40
C THR A 211 22.30 21.25 -20.47
N ARG A 212 23.59 21.50 -20.82
CA ARG A 212 24.57 20.40 -20.91
C ARG A 212 24.81 19.80 -19.54
N ILE A 213 24.98 20.62 -18.48
CA ILE A 213 25.04 20.10 -17.11
C ILE A 213 23.71 19.47 -16.70
N GLY A 214 22.58 20.04 -17.13
CA GLY A 214 21.25 19.52 -16.88
C GLY A 214 21.06 18.09 -17.37
N LYS A 215 21.62 17.75 -18.54
CA LYS A 215 21.58 16.39 -19.10
C LYS A 215 22.34 15.40 -18.21
N ILE A 216 23.49 15.78 -17.68
CA ILE A 216 24.28 14.95 -16.76
C ILE A 216 23.52 14.78 -15.45
N MET A 217 23.07 15.89 -14.84
CA MET A 217 22.34 15.85 -13.56
C MET A 217 21.07 14.99 -13.62
N ARG A 218 20.29 15.08 -14.71
CA ARG A 218 19.07 14.26 -14.88
C ARG A 218 19.37 12.78 -15.06
N LYS A 219 20.52 12.43 -15.67
CA LYS A 219 20.96 11.03 -15.82
C LYS A 219 21.39 10.46 -14.47
N THR A 220 22.07 11.25 -13.64
CA THR A 220 22.57 10.84 -12.33
C THR A 220 21.61 11.13 -11.17
N ARG A 221 20.46 11.77 -11.44
CA ARG A 221 19.48 12.27 -10.45
C ARG A 221 20.05 13.30 -9.46
N ILE A 222 21.21 13.89 -9.76
CA ILE A 222 21.79 14.96 -8.94
C ILE A 222 20.85 16.17 -8.88
N ASP A 223 20.05 16.41 -9.93
CA ASP A 223 19.09 17.51 -9.94
C ASP A 223 17.98 17.37 -8.88
N GLU A 224 17.77 16.16 -8.36
CA GLU A 224 16.76 15.86 -7.35
C GLU A 224 17.27 15.99 -5.90
N LEU A 225 18.57 16.19 -5.68
CA LEU A 225 19.14 16.30 -4.32
C LEU A 225 18.54 17.43 -3.46
N PRO A 226 18.14 18.60 -3.99
CA PRO A 226 17.46 19.62 -3.18
C PRO A 226 16.11 19.16 -2.59
N GLN A 227 15.56 18.02 -3.02
CA GLN A 227 14.36 17.44 -2.40
C GLN A 227 14.61 16.94 -0.97
N LEU A 228 15.87 16.78 -0.55
CA LEU A 228 16.23 16.51 0.85
C LEU A 228 15.65 17.58 1.79
N PHE A 229 15.57 18.84 1.35
CA PHE A 229 14.90 19.90 2.12
C PHE A 229 13.39 19.65 2.29
N ASN A 230 12.72 19.12 1.27
CA ASN A 230 11.30 18.74 1.36
C ASN A 230 11.09 17.55 2.31
N ILE A 231 12.02 16.59 2.33
CA ILE A 231 12.02 15.48 3.28
C ILE A 231 12.21 16.01 4.70
N ILE A 232 13.16 16.90 4.94
CA ILE A 232 13.39 17.51 6.27
C ILE A 232 12.14 18.30 6.75
N LYS A 233 11.45 19.02 5.84
CA LYS A 233 10.20 19.75 6.15
C LYS A 233 8.99 18.84 6.39
N GLY A 234 9.06 17.58 5.96
CA GLY A 234 7.96 16.62 6.11
C GLY A 234 6.92 16.67 5.01
N GLU A 235 7.27 17.27 3.89
CA GLU A 235 6.45 17.33 2.68
C GLU A 235 6.65 16.06 1.83
N MET A 236 7.81 15.39 1.97
CA MET A 236 8.20 14.17 1.25
C MET A 236 8.80 13.10 2.18
N SER A 237 8.91 11.88 1.67
CA SER A 237 9.57 10.71 2.28
C SER A 237 10.55 10.11 1.27
N PHE A 238 11.60 9.41 1.72
CA PHE A 238 12.47 8.66 0.81
C PHE A 238 11.72 7.54 0.08
N ILE A 239 10.75 6.94 0.76
CA ILE A 239 9.92 5.85 0.24
C ILE A 239 8.46 6.34 0.21
N GLY A 240 7.90 6.46 -0.99
CA GLY A 240 6.52 6.87 -1.20
C GLY A 240 6.16 6.99 -2.68
N PRO A 241 4.86 7.13 -3.00
CA PRO A 241 4.41 7.36 -4.38
C PRO A 241 4.96 8.68 -4.90
N ARG A 242 5.31 8.73 -6.19
CA ARG A 242 5.82 9.96 -6.81
C ARG A 242 4.70 11.02 -6.80
N PRO A 243 4.93 12.22 -6.26
CA PRO A 243 3.88 13.21 -6.12
C PRO A 243 3.52 13.80 -7.49
N GLU A 244 2.24 13.83 -7.83
CA GLU A 244 1.74 14.28 -9.14
C GLU A 244 1.62 15.81 -9.24
N ARG A 245 1.60 16.38 -10.45
CA ARG A 245 1.33 17.81 -10.62
C ARG A 245 -0.17 18.08 -10.42
N PRO A 246 -0.58 19.13 -9.67
CA PRO A 246 -2.00 19.46 -9.46
C PRO A 246 -2.77 19.64 -10.78
N PHE A 247 -2.12 20.20 -11.80
CA PHE A 247 -2.68 20.40 -13.13
C PHE A 247 -3.22 19.08 -13.74
N PHE A 248 -2.41 18.01 -13.74
CA PHE A 248 -2.80 16.72 -14.32
C PHE A 248 -3.85 15.98 -13.47
N SER A 249 -3.80 16.11 -12.14
CA SER A 249 -4.80 15.51 -11.26
C SER A 249 -6.19 16.13 -11.46
N ASN A 250 -6.25 17.46 -11.64
CA ASN A 250 -7.50 18.17 -11.92
C ASN A 250 -8.07 17.81 -13.30
N GLU A 251 -7.22 17.68 -14.33
CA GLU A 251 -7.67 17.20 -15.65
C GLU A 251 -8.18 15.76 -15.60
N PHE A 252 -7.50 14.88 -14.86
CA PHE A 252 -7.92 13.48 -14.69
C PHE A 252 -9.27 13.38 -13.97
N ARG A 253 -9.46 14.15 -12.88
CA ARG A 253 -10.72 14.18 -12.12
C ARG A 253 -11.89 14.73 -12.92
N LYS A 254 -11.65 15.69 -13.82
CA LYS A 254 -12.66 16.19 -14.77
C LYS A 254 -13.04 15.14 -15.82
N LYS A 255 -12.10 14.29 -16.22
CA LYS A 255 -12.29 13.24 -17.23
C LYS A 255 -12.93 11.96 -16.68
N TYR A 256 -12.72 11.67 -15.39
CA TYR A 256 -13.28 10.50 -14.68
C TYR A 256 -13.84 10.93 -13.32
N PRO A 257 -15.06 11.51 -13.26
CA PRO A 257 -15.66 11.88 -11.99
C PRO A 257 -16.01 10.63 -11.18
N CYS A 258 -15.50 10.54 -9.95
CA CYS A 258 -15.99 9.56 -8.98
C CYS A 258 -17.39 10.00 -8.56
N ILE A 259 -18.38 9.12 -8.78
CA ILE A 259 -19.77 9.28 -8.33
C ILE A 259 -19.85 9.06 -6.83
#